data_AF-A0ABD5Z778-F1
#
_entry.id   AF-A0ABD5Z778-F1
#
_cell.length_a   1.000
_cell.length_b   1.000
_cell.length_c   1.000
_cell.angle_alpha   90.00
_cell.angle_beta   90.00
_cell.angle_gamma   90.00
#
_symmetry.space_group_name_H-M   'P 1'
#
loop_
_entity.id
_entity.type
_entity.pdbx_description
1 polymer ?
#
loop_
_entity_poly.entity_id
_entity_poly.type
_entity_poly.pdbx_seq_one_letter_code
_entity_poly.pdbx_strand_id
1 'polypeptide(L)'
;MTTTDACIDALQRAARTLGDSPTKAQYEELGYTPASATIMRVMGGWNAAKEHAGLETYDKSEYGGPSVAPKPDWVELPEDKVWEDISGNQRWYYKNRRKEIDKKERRRAEMRRWVHDYKAAECECARCGEGDPACLDFHHTGEKELGVSNMVSYGYGKVALRDEIERCVVLCANCHRKEHYEVPSIPDDSPSQHS
;
A
#
# COMPACT_ATOMS: atom_id res chain seq x y z
N MET A 1 16.71 -14.41 -29.39
CA MET A 1 16.01 -14.56 -28.09
C MET A 1 16.38 -15.93 -27.53
N THR A 2 16.67 -16.03 -26.23
CA THR A 2 16.94 -17.33 -25.59
C THR A 2 15.66 -18.17 -25.56
N THR A 3 15.72 -19.42 -26.00
CA THR A 3 14.60 -20.36 -26.01
C THR A 3 14.62 -21.27 -24.79
N THR A 4 13.47 -21.89 -24.48
CA THR A 4 13.33 -22.94 -23.46
C THR A 4 14.33 -24.06 -23.66
N ASP A 5 14.49 -24.56 -24.89
CA ASP A 5 15.43 -25.64 -25.22
C ASP A 5 16.89 -25.27 -24.95
N ALA A 6 17.27 -24.02 -25.22
CA ALA A 6 18.62 -23.54 -24.94
C ALA A 6 18.89 -23.46 -23.42
N CYS A 7 17.87 -23.16 -22.61
CA CYS A 7 17.97 -23.21 -21.16
C CYS A 7 18.12 -24.65 -20.64
N ILE A 8 17.36 -25.59 -21.21
CA ILE A 8 17.41 -27.02 -20.85
C ILE A 8 18.78 -27.62 -21.17
N ASP A 9 19.28 -27.41 -22.40
CA ASP A 9 20.58 -27.95 -22.83
C ASP A 9 21.72 -27.41 -21.95
N ALA A 10 21.70 -26.11 -21.62
CA ALA A 10 22.71 -25.52 -20.76
C ALA A 10 22.72 -26.14 -19.35
N LEU A 11 21.54 -26.38 -18.76
CA LEU A 11 21.41 -27.03 -17.45
C LEU A 11 21.90 -28.49 -17.49
N GLN A 12 21.55 -29.24 -18.53
CA GLN A 12 22.00 -30.63 -18.70
C GLN A 12 23.52 -30.71 -18.92
N ARG A 13 24.12 -29.76 -19.64
CA ARG A 13 25.58 -29.66 -19.77
C ARG A 13 26.24 -29.39 -18.44
N ALA A 14 25.73 -28.42 -17.68
CA ALA A 14 26.24 -28.13 -16.34
C ALA A 14 26.15 -29.36 -15.42
N ALA A 15 25.02 -30.09 -15.47
CA ALA A 15 24.86 -31.32 -14.69
C ALA A 15 25.87 -32.41 -15.07
N ARG A 16 26.11 -32.62 -16.39
CA ARG A 16 27.14 -33.55 -16.86
C ARG A 16 28.54 -33.18 -16.40
N THR A 17 28.86 -31.89 -16.36
CA THR A 17 30.17 -31.39 -15.90
C THR A 17 30.36 -31.57 -14.40
N LEU A 18 29.33 -31.35 -13.60
CA LEU A 18 29.39 -31.51 -12.14
C LEU A 18 29.21 -32.96 -11.67
N GLY A 19 28.65 -33.82 -12.52
CA GLY A 19 28.25 -35.18 -12.15
C GLY A 19 27.00 -35.24 -11.27
N ASP A 20 26.35 -34.10 -11.04
CA ASP A 20 25.18 -33.94 -10.17
C ASP A 20 24.30 -32.75 -10.64
N SER A 21 23.09 -32.64 -10.12
CA SER A 21 22.17 -31.55 -10.40
C SER A 21 22.74 -30.20 -9.92
N PRO A 22 22.92 -29.20 -10.81
CA PRO A 22 23.58 -27.95 -10.47
C PRO A 22 22.73 -27.10 -9.52
N THR A 23 23.34 -26.64 -8.42
CA THR A 23 22.84 -25.45 -7.72
C THR A 23 23.03 -24.22 -8.61
N LYS A 24 22.26 -23.15 -8.34
CA LYS A 24 22.40 -21.89 -9.08
C LYS A 24 23.82 -21.33 -9.01
N ALA A 25 24.45 -21.38 -7.84
CA ALA A 25 25.80 -20.89 -7.63
C ALA A 25 26.83 -21.71 -8.42
N GLN A 26 26.74 -23.04 -8.39
CA GLN A 26 27.63 -23.92 -9.18
C GLN A 26 27.48 -23.67 -10.69
N TYR A 27 26.25 -23.47 -11.17
CA TYR A 27 26.01 -23.14 -12.58
C TYR A 27 26.66 -21.80 -12.98
N GLU A 28 26.58 -20.80 -12.12
CA GLU A 28 27.20 -19.48 -12.35
C GLU A 28 28.72 -19.55 -12.37
N GLU A 29 29.33 -20.37 -11.51
CA GLU A 29 30.78 -20.60 -11.45
C GLU A 29 31.32 -21.28 -12.72
N LEU A 30 30.53 -22.16 -13.33
CA LEU A 30 30.86 -22.80 -14.61
C LEU A 30 30.80 -21.84 -15.81
N GLY A 31 30.24 -20.64 -15.63
CA GLY A 31 30.22 -19.60 -16.67
C GLY A 31 29.37 -19.94 -17.90
N TYR A 32 28.40 -20.86 -17.77
CA TYR A 32 27.56 -21.25 -18.89
C TYR A 32 26.63 -20.12 -19.35
N THR A 33 26.32 -20.15 -20.65
CA THR A 33 25.25 -19.32 -21.24
C THR A 33 24.14 -20.25 -21.75
N PRO A 34 22.86 -19.89 -21.54
CA PRO A 34 22.34 -18.64 -20.99
C PRO A 34 22.61 -18.45 -19.48
N ALA A 35 22.76 -17.20 -19.04
CA ALA A 35 22.98 -16.89 -17.63
C ALA A 35 21.80 -17.36 -16.75
N SER A 36 22.07 -17.66 -15.49
CA SER A 36 21.08 -18.17 -14.53
C SER A 36 19.81 -17.29 -14.45
N ALA A 37 19.97 -15.96 -14.48
CA ALA A 37 18.88 -15.00 -14.50
C ALA A 37 18.01 -15.09 -15.76
N THR A 38 18.61 -15.37 -16.92
CA THR A 38 17.89 -15.58 -18.18
C THR A 38 17.10 -16.88 -18.12
N ILE A 39 17.69 -17.95 -17.59
CA ILE A 39 17.02 -19.24 -17.41
C ILE A 39 15.79 -19.07 -16.49
N MET A 40 15.94 -18.44 -15.32
CA MET A 40 14.81 -18.21 -14.41
C MET A 40 13.70 -17.37 -15.03
N ARG A 41 14.06 -16.37 -15.85
CA ARG A 41 13.07 -15.51 -16.54
C ARG A 41 12.31 -16.26 -17.63
N VAL A 42 12.98 -17.13 -18.38
CA VAL A 42 12.36 -17.92 -19.46
C VAL A 42 11.55 -19.08 -18.89
N MET A 43 12.01 -19.71 -17.80
CA MET A 43 11.49 -20.98 -17.27
C MET A 43 10.66 -20.82 -15.99
N GLY A 44 10.45 -19.60 -15.49
CA GLY A 44 9.62 -19.34 -14.30
C GLY A 44 10.27 -19.67 -12.94
N GLY A 45 11.55 -20.05 -12.92
CA GLY A 45 12.30 -20.31 -11.68
C GLY A 45 13.42 -21.32 -11.87
N TRP A 46 14.32 -21.44 -10.87
CA TRP A 46 15.45 -22.37 -10.96
C TRP A 46 15.02 -23.83 -10.83
N ASN A 47 14.16 -24.16 -9.85
CA ASN A 47 13.63 -25.51 -9.71
C ASN A 47 12.78 -25.92 -10.91
N ALA A 48 11.90 -25.04 -11.42
CA ALA A 48 11.13 -25.28 -12.63
C ALA A 48 12.02 -25.59 -13.86
N ALA A 49 13.13 -24.86 -14.00
CA ALA A 49 14.10 -25.12 -15.07
C ALA A 49 14.79 -26.48 -14.91
N LYS A 50 15.13 -26.88 -13.68
CA LYS A 50 15.69 -28.21 -13.38
C LYS A 50 14.69 -29.33 -13.67
N GLU A 51 13.40 -29.15 -13.34
CA GLU A 51 12.33 -30.09 -13.68
C GLU A 51 12.22 -30.30 -15.19
N HIS A 52 12.18 -29.21 -15.97
CA HIS A 52 12.15 -29.30 -17.44
C HIS A 52 13.41 -29.94 -18.02
N ALA A 53 14.55 -29.84 -17.34
CA ALA A 53 15.79 -30.49 -17.73
C ALA A 53 15.91 -31.96 -17.27
N GLY A 54 14.94 -32.47 -16.50
CA GLY A 54 14.98 -33.80 -15.90
C GLY A 54 16.02 -33.94 -14.78
N LEU A 55 16.34 -32.84 -14.10
CA LEU A 55 17.36 -32.77 -13.05
C LEU A 55 16.71 -32.69 -11.67
N GLU A 56 17.38 -33.25 -10.67
CA GLU A 56 16.89 -33.25 -9.28
C GLU A 56 16.70 -31.82 -8.75
N THR A 57 15.53 -31.54 -8.17
CA THR A 57 15.21 -30.22 -7.63
C THR A 57 15.71 -30.08 -6.20
N TYR A 58 15.89 -28.83 -5.76
CA TYR A 58 16.16 -28.60 -4.35
C TYR A 58 14.82 -28.57 -3.61
N ASP A 59 14.58 -29.57 -2.76
CA ASP A 59 13.46 -29.58 -1.85
C ASP A 59 13.87 -28.95 -0.50
N LYS A 60 13.20 -27.86 -0.11
CA LYS A 60 13.48 -27.15 1.15
C LYS A 60 13.16 -27.99 2.40
N SER A 61 12.40 -29.07 2.27
CA SER A 61 11.96 -29.92 3.37
C SER A 61 13.04 -30.91 3.82
N GLU A 62 13.96 -31.33 2.95
CA GLU A 62 14.98 -32.35 3.28
C GLU A 62 16.10 -31.83 4.20
N TYR A 63 16.45 -30.54 4.12
CA TYR A 63 17.61 -29.97 4.83
C TYR A 63 17.23 -29.03 5.98
N GLY A 64 15.98 -29.06 6.45
CA GLY A 64 15.50 -28.22 7.56
C GLY A 64 15.76 -26.74 7.29
N GLY A 65 14.77 -26.02 6.75
CA GLY A 65 14.86 -24.57 6.59
C GLY A 65 15.36 -23.87 7.87
N PRO A 66 15.96 -22.66 7.76
CA PRO A 66 16.55 -21.98 8.92
C PRO A 66 15.55 -21.97 10.08
N SER A 67 15.98 -22.49 11.23
CA SER A 67 15.15 -22.67 12.41
C SER A 67 14.40 -21.38 12.72
N VAL A 68 13.07 -21.45 12.77
CA VAL A 68 12.24 -20.29 13.07
C VAL A 68 12.49 -19.90 14.52
N ALA A 69 13.00 -18.69 14.74
CA ALA A 69 13.17 -18.16 16.09
C ALA A 69 11.81 -18.10 16.82
N PRO A 70 11.76 -18.32 18.15
CA PRO A 70 10.51 -18.39 18.90
C PRO A 70 9.68 -17.10 18.80
N LYS A 71 8.36 -17.25 18.94
CA LYS A 71 7.42 -16.11 18.92
C LYS A 71 7.74 -15.16 20.08
N PRO A 72 7.98 -13.87 19.81
CA PRO A 72 8.11 -12.91 20.90
C PRO A 72 6.80 -12.72 21.68
N ASP A 73 6.90 -12.44 22.99
CA ASP A 73 5.73 -12.36 23.88
C ASP A 73 4.75 -11.25 23.51
N TRP A 74 5.26 -10.12 23.00
CA TRP A 74 4.45 -8.96 22.60
C TRP A 74 3.75 -9.13 21.24
N VAL A 75 3.95 -10.26 20.56
CA VAL A 75 3.34 -10.53 19.26
C VAL A 75 2.07 -11.34 19.46
N GLU A 76 0.94 -10.73 19.12
CA GLU A 76 -0.38 -11.36 19.08
C GLU A 76 -0.63 -11.93 17.68
N LEU A 77 -0.98 -13.22 17.62
CA LEU A 77 -1.42 -13.90 16.41
C LEU A 77 -2.89 -14.29 16.55
N PRO A 78 -3.65 -14.31 15.44
CA PRO A 78 -4.97 -14.95 15.39
C PRO A 78 -4.90 -16.43 15.80
N GLU A 79 -5.99 -16.95 16.36
CA GLU A 79 -6.07 -18.35 16.83
C GLU A 79 -5.83 -19.38 15.71
N ASP A 80 -6.14 -19.04 14.46
CA ASP A 80 -5.94 -19.89 13.29
C ASP A 80 -4.49 -19.87 12.75
N LYS A 81 -3.56 -19.18 13.43
CA LYS A 81 -2.18 -19.00 12.97
C LYS A 81 -1.15 -19.53 13.98
N VAL A 82 -0.31 -20.43 13.50
CA VAL A 82 0.86 -20.95 14.24
C VAL A 82 2.12 -20.20 13.79
N TRP A 83 2.94 -19.76 14.74
CA TRP A 83 4.08 -18.86 14.48
C TRP A 83 5.16 -19.50 13.59
N GLU A 84 5.38 -20.80 13.77
CA GLU A 84 6.32 -21.62 13.05
C GLU A 84 5.89 -21.80 11.59
N ASP A 85 4.58 -21.95 11.37
CA ASP A 85 3.97 -22.28 10.08
C ASP A 85 3.73 -21.06 9.18
N ILE A 86 3.63 -19.85 9.76
CA ILE A 86 3.47 -18.64 8.96
C ILE A 86 4.74 -18.27 8.19
N SER A 87 4.59 -17.57 7.08
CA SER A 87 5.75 -17.12 6.28
C SER A 87 6.63 -16.11 7.03
N GLY A 88 7.88 -15.96 6.60
CA GLY A 88 8.79 -14.92 7.13
C GLY A 88 8.22 -13.51 7.00
N ASN A 89 7.49 -13.22 5.92
CA ASN A 89 6.82 -11.94 5.71
C ASN A 89 5.67 -11.72 6.71
N GLN A 90 4.87 -12.75 6.98
CA GLN A 90 3.83 -12.69 8.00
C GLN A 90 4.43 -12.47 9.39
N ARG A 91 5.52 -13.17 9.74
CA ARG A 91 6.24 -12.95 11.00
C ARG A 91 6.73 -11.50 11.13
N TRP A 92 7.30 -10.95 10.06
CA TRP A 92 7.72 -9.54 10.03
C TRP A 92 6.52 -8.59 10.20
N TYR A 93 5.39 -8.87 9.53
CA TYR A 93 4.16 -8.09 9.66
C TYR A 93 3.68 -8.07 11.11
N TYR A 94 3.48 -9.22 11.76
CA TYR A 94 2.98 -9.26 13.14
C TYR A 94 3.96 -8.62 14.14
N LYS A 95 5.28 -8.77 13.93
CA LYS A 95 6.32 -8.10 14.73
C LYS A 95 6.26 -6.58 14.64
N ASN A 96 5.95 -6.04 13.45
CA ASN A 96 6.01 -4.60 13.19
C ASN A 96 4.63 -3.93 13.19
N ARG A 97 3.53 -4.70 13.20
CA ARG A 97 2.15 -4.22 13.08
C ARG A 97 1.85 -3.08 14.04
N ARG A 98 2.18 -3.27 15.33
CA ARG A 98 1.95 -2.25 16.37
C ARG A 98 2.74 -0.97 16.08
N LYS A 99 4.03 -1.09 15.77
CA LYS A 99 4.89 0.05 15.44
C LYS A 99 4.39 0.81 14.19
N GLU A 100 3.95 0.09 13.17
CA GLU A 100 3.41 0.67 11.95
C GLU A 100 2.06 1.38 12.18
N ILE A 101 1.19 0.82 13.03
CA ILE A 101 -0.05 1.47 13.47
C ILE A 101 0.28 2.75 14.24
N ASP A 102 1.16 2.67 15.25
CA ASP A 102 1.55 3.83 16.07
C ASP A 102 2.15 4.96 15.22
N LYS A 103 2.98 4.61 14.23
CA LYS A 103 3.57 5.56 13.28
C LYS A 103 2.49 6.26 12.43
N LYS A 104 1.49 5.51 11.94
CA LYS A 104 0.37 6.06 11.18
C LYS A 104 -0.49 6.98 12.04
N GLU A 105 -0.81 6.58 13.26
CA GLU A 105 -1.60 7.39 14.20
C GLU A 105 -0.87 8.67 14.61
N ARG A 106 0.44 8.58 14.90
CA ARG A 106 1.28 9.75 15.15
C ARG A 106 1.24 10.73 13.98
N ARG A 107 1.45 10.24 12.75
CA ARG A 107 1.40 11.08 11.55
C ARG A 107 0.05 11.77 11.38
N ARG A 108 -1.06 11.05 11.59
CA ARG A 108 -2.42 11.62 11.54
C ARG A 108 -2.62 12.70 12.59
N ALA A 109 -2.16 12.47 13.82
CA ALA A 109 -2.22 13.46 14.89
C ALA A 109 -1.41 14.73 14.57
N GLU A 110 -0.19 14.56 14.02
CA GLU A 110 0.65 15.67 13.57
C GLU A 110 -0.02 16.47 12.44
N MET A 111 -0.69 15.80 11.49
CA MET A 111 -1.42 16.49 10.42
C MET A 111 -2.67 17.21 10.94
N ARG A 112 -3.45 16.60 11.85
CA ARG A 112 -4.58 17.28 12.52
C ARG A 112 -4.13 18.54 13.25
N ARG A 113 -3.02 18.43 14.01
CA ARG A 113 -2.45 19.57 14.72
C ARG A 113 -1.99 20.66 13.76
N TRP A 114 -1.31 20.28 12.68
CA TRP A 114 -0.87 21.23 11.66
C TRP A 114 -2.04 21.98 11.00
N VAL A 115 -3.13 21.30 10.65
CA VAL A 115 -4.33 21.94 10.09
C VAL A 115 -4.98 22.89 11.11
N HIS A 116 -5.05 22.48 12.38
CA HIS A 116 -5.55 23.34 13.44
C HIS A 116 -4.71 24.62 13.59
N ASP A 117 -3.39 24.48 13.65
CA ASP A 117 -2.47 25.61 13.78
C ASP A 117 -2.54 26.54 12.55
N TYR A 118 -2.72 25.97 11.35
CA TYR A 118 -2.96 26.76 10.13
C TYR A 118 -4.26 27.57 10.22
N LYS A 119 -5.36 26.95 10.64
CA LYS A 119 -6.65 27.64 10.85
C LYS A 119 -6.52 28.78 11.86
N ALA A 120 -5.77 28.57 12.94
CA ALA A 120 -5.57 29.58 13.99
C ALA A 120 -4.74 30.79 13.54
N ALA A 121 -3.79 30.57 12.64
CA ALA A 121 -2.86 31.61 12.21
C ALA A 121 -3.35 32.39 10.98
N GLU A 122 -4.01 31.71 10.03
CA GLU A 122 -4.18 32.22 8.67
C GLU A 122 -5.65 32.27 8.21
N CYS A 123 -6.61 31.88 9.05
CA CYS A 123 -7.98 31.68 8.59
C CYS A 123 -9.03 32.41 9.42
N GLU A 124 -10.02 32.92 8.72
CA GLU A 124 -11.29 33.41 9.25
C GLU A 124 -12.40 33.03 8.27
N CYS A 125 -13.64 32.99 8.74
CA CYS A 125 -14.78 32.71 7.89
C CYS A 125 -15.00 33.86 6.90
N ALA A 126 -14.87 33.60 5.60
CA ALA A 126 -15.01 34.58 4.53
C ALA A 126 -16.38 35.28 4.48
N ARG A 127 -17.41 34.73 5.15
CA ARG A 127 -18.77 35.29 5.20
C ARG A 127 -19.10 36.12 6.45
N CYS A 128 -18.50 35.81 7.61
CA CYS A 128 -18.92 36.38 8.88
C CYS A 128 -17.78 36.76 9.84
N GLY A 129 -16.52 36.49 9.47
CA GLY A 129 -15.34 36.85 10.28
C GLY A 129 -15.11 36.00 11.52
N GLU A 130 -15.86 34.90 11.72
CA GLU A 130 -15.54 33.92 12.78
C GLU A 130 -14.09 33.42 12.62
N GLY A 131 -13.32 33.43 13.69
CA GLY A 131 -11.88 33.10 13.69
C GLY A 131 -11.52 31.89 14.54
N ASP A 132 -12.46 31.32 15.30
CA ASP A 132 -12.18 30.12 16.09
C ASP A 132 -11.88 28.90 15.18
N PRO A 133 -10.67 28.32 15.23
CA PRO A 133 -10.28 27.17 14.41
C PRO A 133 -11.21 25.96 14.53
N ALA A 134 -11.86 25.79 15.69
CA ALA A 134 -12.80 24.70 15.93
C ALA A 134 -14.12 24.90 15.16
N CYS A 135 -14.44 26.13 14.79
CA CYS A 135 -15.65 26.50 14.05
C CYS A 135 -15.44 26.55 12.54
N LEU A 136 -14.20 26.56 12.05
CA LEU A 136 -13.87 26.73 10.62
C LEU A 136 -13.83 25.40 9.86
N ASP A 137 -14.32 25.42 8.62
CA ASP A 137 -14.29 24.33 7.65
C ASP A 137 -13.78 24.82 6.29
N PHE A 138 -13.16 23.91 5.53
CA PHE A 138 -12.70 24.15 4.17
C PHE A 138 -13.79 23.72 3.18
N HIS A 139 -14.41 24.68 2.51
CA HIS A 139 -15.49 24.48 1.55
C HIS A 139 -14.96 24.49 0.11
N HIS A 140 -15.23 23.44 -0.66
CA HIS A 140 -14.93 23.43 -2.09
C HIS A 140 -16.05 24.10 -2.88
N THR A 141 -15.68 25.00 -3.79
CA THR A 141 -16.59 25.72 -4.68
C THR A 141 -16.84 25.02 -6.03
N GLY A 142 -16.17 23.88 -6.27
CA GLY A 142 -16.24 23.10 -7.51
C GLY A 142 -16.73 21.65 -7.32
N GLU A 143 -16.35 20.75 -8.24
CA GLU A 143 -16.67 19.32 -8.14
C GLU A 143 -16.13 18.71 -6.83
N LYS A 144 -16.78 17.63 -6.36
CA LYS A 144 -16.43 16.94 -5.10
C LYS A 144 -15.02 16.34 -5.15
N GLU A 145 -14.02 17.17 -4.88
CA GLU A 145 -12.68 16.73 -4.48
C GLU A 145 -12.68 16.26 -3.02
N LEU A 146 -11.64 15.52 -2.68
CA LEU A 146 -11.52 14.80 -1.43
C LEU A 146 -11.20 15.79 -0.30
N GLY A 147 -12.22 16.25 0.44
CA GLY A 147 -12.06 17.34 1.43
C GLY A 147 -10.88 17.17 2.40
N VAL A 148 -10.30 18.30 2.81
CA VAL A 148 -9.09 18.39 3.67
C VAL A 148 -9.15 17.44 4.89
N SER A 149 -10.30 17.32 5.56
CA SER A 149 -10.50 16.41 6.69
C SER A 149 -10.30 14.92 6.33
N ASN A 150 -10.72 14.52 5.13
CA ASN A 150 -10.49 13.16 4.61
C ASN A 150 -9.02 12.96 4.25
N MET A 151 -8.36 13.96 3.65
CA MET A 151 -6.93 13.89 3.34
C MET A 151 -6.07 13.67 4.60
N VAL A 152 -6.41 14.35 5.70
CA VAL A 152 -5.74 14.12 7.00
C VAL A 152 -5.96 12.69 7.48
N SER A 153 -7.18 12.16 7.37
CA SER A 153 -7.53 10.80 7.78
C SER A 153 -6.82 9.73 6.94
N TYR A 154 -6.65 9.98 5.65
CA TYR A 154 -5.90 9.12 4.72
C TYR A 154 -4.39 9.32 4.79
N GLY A 155 -3.89 10.31 5.55
CA GLY A 155 -2.47 10.49 5.83
C GLY A 155 -1.70 11.21 4.72
N TYR A 156 -2.36 12.07 3.95
CA TYR A 156 -1.72 12.91 2.94
C TYR A 156 -0.65 13.81 3.57
N GLY A 157 0.34 14.22 2.75
CA GLY A 157 1.41 15.11 3.19
C GLY A 157 0.98 16.57 3.27
N LYS A 158 1.77 17.38 3.99
CA LYS A 158 1.51 18.83 4.16
C LYS A 158 1.40 19.60 2.84
N VAL A 159 2.21 19.24 1.84
CA VAL A 159 2.18 19.89 0.52
C VAL A 159 0.83 19.69 -0.14
N ALA A 160 0.40 18.44 -0.31
CA ALA A 160 -0.91 18.13 -0.89
C ALA A 160 -2.07 18.78 -0.12
N LEU A 161 -1.99 18.84 1.22
CA LEU A 161 -2.99 19.53 2.02
C LEU A 161 -3.02 21.04 1.75
N ARG A 162 -1.87 21.70 1.58
CA ARG A 162 -1.80 23.12 1.24
C ARG A 162 -2.41 23.37 -0.14
N ASP A 163 -2.02 22.58 -1.13
CA ASP A 163 -2.51 22.71 -2.50
C ASP A 163 -4.04 22.55 -2.57
N GLU A 164 -4.63 21.73 -1.69
CA GLU A 164 -6.07 21.59 -1.54
C GLU A 164 -6.69 22.81 -0.84
N ILE A 165 -6.11 23.24 0.28
CA ILE A 165 -6.60 24.38 1.08
C ILE A 165 -6.67 25.65 0.21
N GLU A 166 -5.71 25.87 -0.68
CA GLU A 166 -5.69 27.03 -1.60
C GLU A 166 -6.88 27.06 -2.58
N ARG A 167 -7.51 25.91 -2.83
CA ARG A 167 -8.72 25.80 -3.66
C ARG A 167 -10.01 25.91 -2.84
N CYS A 168 -9.90 25.93 -1.52
CA CYS A 168 -11.02 25.98 -0.61
C CYS A 168 -11.37 27.43 -0.23
N VAL A 169 -12.66 27.68 -0.01
CA VAL A 169 -13.12 28.86 0.74
C VAL A 169 -13.26 28.46 2.20
N VAL A 170 -12.68 29.24 3.10
CA VAL A 170 -12.84 29.02 4.54
C VAL A 170 -14.20 29.57 4.99
N LEU A 171 -15.05 28.70 5.54
CA LEU A 171 -16.36 29.06 6.09
C LEU A 171 -16.51 28.49 7.50
N CYS A 172 -17.17 29.20 8.41
CA CYS A 172 -17.57 28.59 9.66
C CYS A 172 -18.66 27.55 9.43
N ALA A 173 -18.82 26.58 10.34
CA ALA A 173 -19.77 25.48 10.22
C ALA A 173 -21.22 25.95 9.91
N ASN A 174 -21.63 27.11 10.45
CA ASN A 174 -22.95 27.67 10.18
C ASN A 174 -23.07 28.28 8.78
N CYS A 175 -22.08 29.05 8.34
CA CYS A 175 -22.05 29.59 6.98
C CYS A 175 -21.91 28.47 5.94
N HIS A 176 -21.11 27.45 6.24
CA HIS A 176 -20.95 26.28 5.38
C HIS A 176 -22.28 25.52 5.19
N ARG A 177 -23.04 25.30 6.27
CA ARG A 177 -24.38 24.68 6.17
C ARG A 177 -25.37 25.53 5.36
N LYS A 178 -25.32 26.86 5.51
CA LYS A 178 -26.18 27.78 4.75
C LYS A 178 -25.88 27.73 3.24
N GLU A 179 -24.62 27.56 2.86
CA GLU A 179 -24.21 27.45 1.44
C GLU A 179 -24.81 26.21 0.77
N HIS A 180 -24.92 25.09 1.49
CA HIS A 180 -25.54 23.85 1.00
C HIS A 180 -27.05 23.76 1.25
N TYR A 181 -27.67 24.80 1.82
CA TYR A 181 -29.09 24.78 2.16
C TYR A 181 -29.95 25.18 0.98
N GLU A 182 -30.77 24.24 0.49
CA GLU A 182 -31.83 24.53 -0.48
C GLU A 182 -33.16 24.71 0.25
N VAL A 183 -33.87 25.79 -0.05
CA VAL A 183 -35.21 26.04 0.50
C VAL A 183 -36.17 24.98 -0.08
N PRO A 184 -36.91 24.23 0.75
CA PRO A 184 -37.92 23.30 0.26
C PRO A 184 -38.95 24.04 -0.60
N SER A 185 -39.19 23.58 -1.82
CA SER A 185 -40.27 24.09 -2.66
C SER A 185 -41.61 23.51 -2.21
N ILE A 186 -42.65 24.35 -2.18
CA ILE A 186 -44.02 23.86 -2.09
C ILE A 186 -44.40 23.36 -3.50
N PRO A 187 -44.90 22.12 -3.66
CA PRO A 187 -45.41 21.67 -4.94
C PRO A 187 -46.54 22.60 -5.42
N ASP A 188 -46.46 23.03 -6.67
CA ASP A 188 -47.49 23.89 -7.28
C ASP A 188 -48.73 23.03 -7.60
N ASP A 189 -49.82 23.22 -6.86
CA ASP A 189 -51.12 22.58 -7.06
C ASP A 189 -51.92 23.19 -8.24
N SER A 190 -51.25 23.88 -9.17
CA SER A 190 -51.88 24.37 -10.40
C SER A 190 -52.34 23.19 -11.27
N PRO A 191 -53.66 23.05 -11.55
CA PRO A 191 -54.15 21.96 -12.39
C PRO A 191 -53.56 22.09 -13.79
N SER A 192 -52.87 21.06 -14.27
CA SER A 192 -52.33 21.02 -15.62
C SER A 192 -53.47 21.22 -16.61
N GLN A 193 -53.48 22.36 -17.30
CA GLN A 193 -54.38 22.56 -18.43
C GLN A 193 -53.89 21.66 -19.56
N HIS A 194 -54.43 20.46 -19.64
CA HIS A 194 -54.40 19.68 -20.87
C HIS A 194 -55.45 20.31 -21.81
N SER A 195 -54.98 20.91 -22.90
CA SER A 195 -55.77 21.25 -24.08
C SER A 195 -55.38 20.34 -25.23
#